data_AF-A0A258KXH8-F1
#
_entry.id   AF-A0A258KXH8-F1
#
_cell.length_a   1.000
_cell.length_b   1.000
_cell.length_c   1.000
_cell.angle_alpha   90.00
_cell.angle_beta   90.00
_cell.angle_gamma   90.00
#
_symmetry.space_group_name_H-M   'P 1'
#
loop_
_entity.id
_entity.type
_entity.pdbx_description
1 polymer ?
#
loop_
_entity_poly.entity_id
_entity_poly.type
_entity_poly.pdbx_seq_one_letter_code
_entity_poly.pdbx_strand_id
1 'polypeptide(L)'
;MRNSRRAIRNQVLAEEKIRIVLDGLHGEISIAELCRRDGISERLYDRWSKEWLQAGKRRLADDTARSGTTREVKDLKRKDLELKEVAAEKAVELRRLNSSKIGDGRRRCGASLGDDA
;
A
#
# COMPACT_ATOMS: atom_id res chain seq x y z
N MET A 1 -38.24 -4.36 7.75
CA MET A 1 -37.79 -4.89 9.07
C MET A 1 -37.47 -6.39 9.12
N ARG A 2 -37.35 -7.13 7.99
CA ARG A 2 -37.06 -8.60 8.01
C ARG A 2 -35.56 -8.97 7.94
N ASN A 3 -34.66 -8.01 7.72
CA ASN A 3 -33.23 -8.30 7.53
C ASN A 3 -32.40 -8.25 8.83
N SER A 4 -32.76 -7.43 9.82
CA SER A 4 -31.95 -7.22 11.03
C SER A 4 -31.83 -8.48 11.89
N ARG A 5 -32.92 -9.25 12.03
CA ARG A 5 -32.92 -10.53 12.79
C ARG A 5 -32.07 -11.63 12.13
N ARG A 6 -31.90 -11.57 10.80
CA ARG A 6 -31.05 -12.52 10.05
C ARG A 6 -29.57 -12.14 10.20
N ALA A 7 -29.27 -10.85 10.11
CA ALA A 7 -27.93 -10.32 10.32
C ALA A 7 -27.41 -10.61 11.74
N ILE A 8 -28.23 -10.36 12.77
CA ILE A 8 -27.89 -10.65 14.17
C ILE A 8 -27.64 -12.15 14.36
N ARG A 9 -28.51 -13.03 13.85
CA ARG A 9 -28.29 -14.49 13.92
C ARG A 9 -27.00 -14.91 13.22
N ASN A 10 -26.69 -14.35 12.07
CA ASN A 10 -25.46 -14.68 11.35
C ASN A 10 -24.20 -14.16 12.08
N GLN A 11 -24.28 -13.01 12.75
CA GLN A 11 -23.20 -12.50 13.59
C GLN A 11 -22.97 -13.41 14.80
N VAL A 12 -24.04 -13.80 15.51
CA VAL A 12 -23.97 -14.75 16.62
C VAL A 12 -23.36 -16.09 16.17
N LEU A 13 -23.75 -16.60 15.01
CA LEU A 13 -23.16 -17.81 14.43
C LEU A 13 -21.68 -17.64 14.03
N ALA A 14 -21.28 -16.44 13.61
CA ALA A 14 -19.89 -16.14 13.26
C ALA A 14 -19.01 -16.03 14.52
N GLU A 15 -19.50 -15.36 15.56
CA GLU A 15 -18.84 -15.26 16.86
C GLU A 15 -18.67 -16.63 17.52
N GLU A 16 -19.71 -17.47 17.46
CA GLU A 16 -19.66 -18.84 17.96
C GLU A 16 -18.67 -19.70 17.17
N LYS A 17 -18.67 -19.62 15.83
CA LYS A 17 -17.65 -20.28 14.99
C LYS A 17 -16.24 -19.85 15.38
N ILE A 18 -16.01 -18.56 15.64
CA ILE A 18 -14.69 -18.05 16.05
C ILE A 18 -14.31 -18.60 17.41
N ARG A 19 -15.21 -18.57 18.40
CA ARG A 19 -14.97 -19.12 19.74
C ARG A 19 -14.53 -20.59 19.66
N ILE A 20 -15.27 -21.41 18.93
CA ILE A 20 -14.98 -22.85 18.81
C ILE A 20 -13.61 -23.09 18.14
N VAL A 21 -13.29 -22.35 17.08
CA VAL A 21 -11.97 -22.48 16.42
C VAL A 21 -10.84 -22.07 17.37
N LEU A 22 -11.02 -21.01 18.15
CA LEU A 22 -10.00 -20.56 19.11
C LEU A 22 -9.80 -21.55 20.26
N ASP A 23 -10.88 -22.08 20.84
CA ASP A 23 -10.81 -23.09 21.90
C ASP A 23 -10.04 -24.33 21.42
N GLY A 24 -10.30 -24.79 20.19
CA GLY A 24 -9.59 -25.92 19.61
C GLY A 24 -8.13 -25.64 19.25
N LEU A 25 -7.78 -24.40 18.92
CA LEU A 25 -6.39 -23.99 18.72
C LEU A 25 -5.63 -23.81 20.06
N HIS A 26 -6.34 -23.48 21.14
CA HIS A 26 -5.78 -23.32 22.46
C HIS A 26 -5.30 -24.65 23.06
N GLY A 27 -5.95 -25.76 22.68
CA GLY A 27 -5.47 -27.12 22.97
C GLY A 27 -5.69 -27.61 24.40
N GLU A 28 -6.42 -26.86 25.24
CA GLU A 28 -6.79 -27.27 26.60
C GLU A 28 -7.74 -28.47 26.63
N ILE A 29 -8.61 -28.61 25.62
CA ILE A 29 -9.51 -29.74 25.44
C ILE A 29 -9.26 -30.40 24.09
N SER A 30 -9.38 -31.73 24.04
CA SER A 30 -9.25 -32.47 22.78
C SER A 30 -10.31 -32.02 21.77
N ILE A 31 -9.98 -32.05 20.48
CA ILE A 31 -10.91 -31.68 19.40
C ILE A 31 -12.18 -32.53 19.42
N ALA A 32 -12.08 -33.80 19.79
CA ALA A 32 -13.23 -34.70 19.93
C ALA A 32 -14.18 -34.25 21.06
N GLU A 33 -13.63 -33.80 22.19
CA GLU A 33 -14.42 -33.28 23.32
C GLU A 33 -15.06 -31.93 22.99
N LEU A 34 -14.30 -31.04 22.36
CA LEU A 34 -14.79 -29.76 21.84
C LEU A 34 -15.99 -29.96 20.89
N CYS A 35 -15.87 -30.89 19.94
CA CYS A 35 -16.92 -31.19 18.97
C CYS A 35 -18.19 -31.75 19.63
N ARG A 36 -18.05 -32.60 20.66
CA ARG A 36 -19.20 -33.11 21.44
C ARG A 36 -19.89 -31.99 22.22
N ARG A 37 -19.12 -31.13 22.91
CA ARG A 37 -19.64 -30.01 23.71
C ARG A 37 -20.40 -29.01 22.86
N ASP A 38 -19.83 -28.64 21.71
CA ASP A 38 -20.37 -27.60 20.83
C ASP A 38 -21.32 -28.16 19.75
N GLY A 39 -21.60 -29.47 19.76
CA GLY A 39 -22.57 -30.10 18.86
C GLY A 39 -22.16 -30.09 17.37
N ILE A 40 -20.86 -30.02 17.09
CA ILE A 40 -20.31 -29.98 15.73
C ILE A 40 -19.58 -31.28 15.38
N SER A 41 -19.40 -31.54 14.09
CA SER A 41 -18.57 -32.66 13.65
C SER A 41 -17.09 -32.25 13.55
N GLU A 42 -16.18 -33.18 13.83
CA GLU A 42 -14.73 -32.96 13.68
C GLU A 42 -14.36 -32.50 12.26
N ARG A 43 -15.02 -33.04 11.23
CA ARG A 43 -14.83 -32.61 9.83
C ARG A 43 -15.21 -31.15 9.60
N LEU A 44 -16.22 -30.65 10.31
CA LEU A 44 -16.64 -29.26 10.22
C LEU A 44 -15.63 -28.35 10.91
N TYR A 45 -15.15 -28.76 12.09
CA TYR A 45 -14.06 -28.08 12.79
C TYR A 45 -12.79 -28.00 11.92
N ASP A 46 -12.37 -29.12 11.31
CA ASP A 46 -11.19 -29.17 10.43
C ASP A 46 -11.29 -28.21 9.25
N ARG A 47 -12.48 -28.07 8.67
CA ARG A 47 -12.72 -27.10 7.59
C ARG A 47 -12.59 -25.67 8.11
N TRP A 48 -13.25 -25.38 9.23
CA TRP A 48 -13.28 -24.04 9.80
C TRP A 48 -11.90 -23.59 10.28
N SER A 49 -11.14 -24.45 10.96
CA SER A 49 -9.79 -24.14 11.43
C SER A 49 -8.85 -23.86 10.25
N LYS A 50 -8.92 -24.66 9.18
CA LYS A 50 -8.15 -24.44 7.95
C LYS A 50 -8.52 -23.13 7.26
N GLU A 51 -9.80 -22.86 7.04
CA GLU A 51 -10.27 -21.62 6.42
C GLU A 51 -9.84 -20.38 7.23
N TRP A 52 -9.98 -20.45 8.55
CA TRP A 52 -9.63 -19.37 9.47
C TRP A 52 -8.12 -19.08 9.47
N LEU A 53 -7.29 -20.12 9.57
CA LEU A 53 -5.84 -19.99 9.50
C LEU A 53 -5.38 -19.46 8.13
N GLN A 54 -5.99 -19.90 7.03
CA GLN A 54 -5.65 -19.41 5.70
C GLN A 54 -6.07 -17.96 5.49
N ALA A 55 -7.23 -17.56 5.99
CA ALA A 55 -7.66 -16.16 5.99
C ALA A 55 -6.70 -15.29 6.81
N GLY A 56 -6.26 -15.75 7.98
CA GLY A 56 -5.26 -15.08 8.81
C GLY A 56 -3.93 -14.89 8.09
N LYS A 57 -3.40 -15.95 7.45
CA LYS A 57 -2.16 -15.89 6.66
C LYS A 57 -2.25 -14.92 5.50
N ARG A 58 -3.36 -14.93 4.76
CA ARG A 58 -3.59 -14.01 3.63
C ARG A 58 -3.62 -12.56 4.08
N ARG A 59 -4.31 -12.25 5.18
CA ARG A 59 -4.36 -10.88 5.70
C ARG A 59 -2.99 -10.42 6.20
N LEU A 60 -2.24 -11.28 6.88
CA LEU A 60 -0.89 -10.94 7.32
C LEU A 60 0.07 -10.68 6.15
N ALA A 61 -0.05 -11.44 5.06
CA ALA A 61 0.69 -11.20 3.83
C ALA A 61 0.27 -9.88 3.16
N ASP A 62 -1.03 -9.56 3.11
CA ASP A 62 -1.54 -8.29 2.57
C ASP A 62 -1.10 -7.08 3.42
N ASP A 63 -1.17 -7.19 4.74
CA ASP A 63 -0.74 -6.12 5.66
C ASP A 63 0.77 -5.87 5.55
N THR A 64 1.56 -6.92 5.31
CA THR A 64 3.00 -6.81 5.03
C THR A 64 3.24 -6.13 3.68
N ALA A 65 2.52 -6.52 2.62
CA ALA A 65 2.63 -5.90 1.30
C ALA A 65 2.19 -4.42 1.31
N ARG A 66 1.11 -4.08 2.02
CA ARG A 66 0.62 -2.71 2.17
C ARG A 66 1.58 -1.85 2.99
N SER A 67 2.18 -2.41 4.03
CA SER A 67 3.19 -1.71 4.84
C SER A 67 4.47 -1.45 4.04
N GLY A 68 4.91 -2.43 3.25
CA GLY A 68 6.06 -2.28 2.33
C GLY A 68 5.82 -1.20 1.28
N THR A 69 4.71 -1.28 0.57
CA THR A 69 4.35 -0.29 -0.48
C THR A 69 4.16 1.12 0.08
N THR A 70 3.61 1.29 1.28
CA THR A 70 3.43 2.64 1.88
C THR A 70 4.76 3.34 2.14
N ARG A 71 5.78 2.60 2.58
CA ARG A 71 7.14 3.16 2.80
C ARG A 71 7.81 3.52 1.48
N GLU A 72 7.79 2.60 0.52
CA GLU A 72 8.37 2.81 -0.80
C GLU A 72 7.71 3.97 -1.54
N VAL A 73 6.39 4.11 -1.47
CA VAL A 73 5.65 5.23 -2.09
C VAL A 73 6.03 6.56 -1.45
N LYS A 74 6.24 6.62 -0.13
CA LYS A 74 6.71 7.85 0.54
C LYS A 74 8.13 8.21 0.10
N ASP A 75 9.02 7.23 0.01
CA ASP A 75 10.39 7.44 -0.44
C ASP A 75 10.46 7.86 -1.92
N LEU A 76 9.64 7.26 -2.78
CA LEU A 76 9.51 7.64 -4.19
C LEU A 76 8.97 9.07 -4.36
N LYS A 77 7.94 9.46 -3.59
CA LYS A 77 7.42 10.84 -3.62
C LYS A 77 8.44 11.88 -3.17
N ARG A 78 9.27 11.55 -2.16
CA ARG A 78 10.37 12.43 -1.74
C ARG A 78 11.40 12.60 -2.86
N LYS A 79 11.82 11.50 -3.49
CA LYS A 79 12.76 11.52 -4.62
C LYS A 79 12.21 12.27 -5.83
N ASP A 80 10.92 12.13 -6.14
CA ASP A 80 10.27 12.86 -7.23
C ASP A 80 10.26 14.37 -6.99
N LEU A 81 10.04 14.82 -5.75
CA LEU A 81 10.14 16.24 -5.39
C LEU A 81 11.57 16.78 -5.54
N GLU A 82 12.56 16.04 -5.02
CA GLU A 82 13.98 16.41 -5.14
C GLU A 82 14.42 16.50 -6.61
N LEU A 83 14.03 15.52 -7.44
CA LEU A 83 14.32 15.53 -8.88
C LEU A 83 13.66 16.71 -9.60
N LYS A 84 12.43 17.08 -9.21
CA LYS A 84 11.72 18.23 -9.78
C LYS A 84 12.39 19.56 -9.43
N GLU A 85 12.91 19.69 -8.21
CA GLU A 85 13.65 20.87 -7.77
C GLU A 85 14.94 21.05 -8.60
N VAL A 86 15.77 20.00 -8.69
CA VAL A 86 16.99 20.03 -9.49
C VAL A 86 16.68 20.30 -10.97
N ALA A 87 15.63 19.69 -11.51
CA ALA A 87 15.22 19.93 -12.90
C ALA A 87 14.81 21.40 -13.14
N ALA A 88 14.09 22.02 -12.19
CA ALA A 88 13.70 23.42 -12.28
C ALA A 88 14.93 24.34 -12.25
N GLU A 89 15.90 24.08 -11.36
CA GLU A 89 17.16 24.83 -11.31
C GLU A 89 17.93 24.75 -12.64
N LYS A 90 18.08 23.53 -13.19
CA LYS A 90 18.76 23.35 -14.48
C LYS A 90 18.01 24.01 -15.64
N ALA A 91 16.67 24.00 -15.62
CA ALA A 91 15.88 24.69 -16.63
C ALA A 91 16.06 26.23 -16.59
N VAL A 92 16.22 26.80 -15.40
CA VAL A 92 16.56 28.23 -15.23
C VAL A 92 17.96 28.52 -15.79
N GLU A 93 18.95 27.69 -15.46
CA GLU A 93 20.32 27.89 -15.97
C GLU A 93 20.39 27.77 -17.50
N LEU A 94 19.69 26.81 -18.11
CA LEU A 94 19.60 26.69 -19.57
C LEU A 94 18.97 27.93 -20.21
N ARG A 95 17.91 28.51 -19.64
CA ARG A 95 17.31 29.76 -20.14
C ARG A 95 18.28 30.93 -20.04
N ARG A 96 18.99 31.06 -18.91
CA ARG A 96 20.01 32.09 -18.70
C ARG A 96 21.14 31.97 -19.72
N LEU A 97 21.70 30.78 -19.91
CA LEU A 97 22.74 30.53 -20.91
C LEU A 97 22.26 30.83 -22.33
N ASN A 98 21.03 30.43 -22.68
CA ASN A 98 20.46 30.72 -23.99
C ASN A 98 20.30 32.24 -24.24
N SER A 99 19.80 32.98 -23.24
CA SER A 99 19.70 34.46 -23.34
C SER A 99 21.07 35.13 -23.48
N SER A 100 22.10 34.64 -22.77
CA SER A 100 23.46 35.15 -22.85
C SER A 100 24.09 34.90 -24.24
N LYS A 101 23.94 33.69 -24.77
CA LYS A 101 24.43 33.32 -26.12
C LYS A 101 23.80 34.18 -27.22
N ILE A 102 22.50 34.47 -27.11
CA ILE A 102 21.79 35.34 -28.07
C ILE A 102 22.27 36.80 -27.95
N GLY A 103 22.54 37.28 -26.73
CA GLY A 103 23.09 38.61 -26.49
C GLY A 103 24.52 38.80 -27.02
N ASP A 104 25.36 37.77 -26.91
CA ASP A 104 26.75 37.80 -27.40
C ASP A 104 26.86 37.71 -28.93
N GLY A 105 25.92 37.03 -29.60
CA GLY A 105 25.80 37.06 -31.06
C GLY A 105 25.46 38.46 -31.60
N ARG A 106 24.59 39.21 -30.90
CA ARG A 106 24.24 40.60 -31.29
C ARG A 106 25.39 41.59 -31.07
N ARG A 107 26.19 41.43 -30.02
CA ARG A 107 27.37 42.30 -29.78
C ARG A 107 28.49 42.07 -30.79
N ARG A 108 28.65 40.85 -31.30
CA ARG A 108 29.72 40.53 -32.27
C ARG A 108 29.42 41.03 -33.69
N CYS A 109 28.15 41.20 -34.06
CA CYS A 109 27.76 41.78 -35.36
C CYS A 109 27.71 43.32 -35.38
N GLY A 110 27.93 43.99 -34.24
CA GLY A 110 27.91 45.47 -34.14
C GLY A 110 29.28 46.15 -34.24
N ALA A 111 30.36 45.40 -34.42
CA ALA A 111 31.73 45.93 -34.45
C ALA A 111 32.39 45.69 -35.82
N SER A 112 31.77 46.18 -36.91
CA SER A 112 32.38 46.22 -38.25
C SER A 112 31.63 47.21 -39.15
N LEU A 113 31.54 48.49 -38.78
CA LEU A 113 31.15 49.57 -39.71
C LEU A 113 31.52 50.93 -39.12
N GLY A 114 32.57 51.54 -39.68
CA GLY A 114 32.95 52.93 -39.44
C GLY A 114 34.35 53.07 -38.87
N ASP A 115 35.34 53.08 -39.76
CA ASP A 115 36.52 53.96 -39.69
C ASP A 115 37.31 53.77 -40.99
N ASP A 116 36.89 54.48 -42.05
CA ASP A 116 37.75 54.83 -43.19
C ASP A 116 37.44 56.29 -43.55
N ALA A 117 38.34 57.17 -43.12
CA ALA A 117 38.40 58.60 -43.43
C ALA A 117 39.31 58.85 -44.64
#